data_AF-B9XQ25-F1
#
_entry.id   AF-B9XQ25-F1
#
_cell.length_a   1.000
_cell.length_b   1.000
_cell.length_c   1.000
_cell.angle_alpha   90.00
_cell.angle_beta   90.00
_cell.angle_gamma   90.00
#
_symmetry.space_group_name_H-M   'P 1'
#
loop_
_entity.id
_entity.type
_entity.pdbx_description
1 polymer ?
#
loop_
_entity_poly.entity_id
_entity_poly.type
_entity_poly.pdbx_seq_one_letter_code
_entity_poly.pdbx_strand_id
1 'polypeptide(L)'
;MKIQQIIPLLVLLGFCAASAQTINSTATTTATTRTKTMSYKLTFFDSQKTIPSPTEADIRAAVTLHKDDFGPVFIIGLDGTHGFIRVIAEQDSHFSFQYTVDGSVVYISTKETFSIEDAVKVSTAYKNGSADWKKLVDWKELK
;
A
#
# COMPACT_ATOMS: atom_id res chain seq x y z
N MET A 1 -17.43 6.96 -71.48
CA MET A 1 -17.71 6.95 -70.03
C MET A 1 -16.42 7.33 -69.32
N LYS A 2 -16.40 8.46 -68.59
CA LYS A 2 -15.28 8.93 -67.76
C LYS A 2 -15.22 8.12 -66.46
N ILE A 3 -14.11 8.27 -65.71
CA ILE A 3 -13.81 7.91 -64.30
C ILE A 3 -12.60 6.96 -64.27
N GLN A 4 -11.49 7.20 -63.57
CA GLN A 4 -10.95 8.35 -62.83
C GLN A 4 -9.46 8.02 -62.60
N GLN A 5 -8.58 9.00 -62.76
CA GLN A 5 -7.18 8.96 -62.31
C GLN A 5 -7.10 8.92 -60.79
N ILE A 6 -6.09 8.25 -60.21
CA ILE A 6 -5.35 8.76 -59.04
C ILE A 6 -3.86 8.36 -59.14
N ILE A 7 -3.01 9.38 -59.06
CA ILE A 7 -1.54 9.38 -58.99
C ILE A 7 -1.13 8.99 -57.56
N PRO A 8 -0.14 8.10 -57.32
CA PRO A 8 0.44 7.96 -55.99
C PRO A 8 1.43 9.10 -55.73
N LEU A 9 1.01 10.03 -54.86
CA LEU A 9 1.82 11.11 -54.31
C LEU A 9 2.73 10.57 -53.19
N LEU A 10 3.99 11.02 -53.20
CA LEU A 10 5.02 10.77 -52.20
C LEU A 10 4.56 10.99 -50.76
N VAL A 11 5.09 10.19 -49.82
CA VAL A 11 5.25 10.61 -48.43
C VAL A 11 6.73 10.62 -48.07
N LEU A 12 7.17 11.81 -47.67
CA LEU A 12 8.52 12.22 -47.33
C LEU A 12 8.96 11.62 -45.99
N LEU A 13 10.21 11.14 -45.96
CA LEU A 13 10.96 10.84 -44.73
C LEU A 13 11.23 12.14 -43.97
N GLY A 14 10.69 12.25 -42.75
CA GLY A 14 11.04 13.28 -41.79
C GLY A 14 11.65 12.64 -40.55
N PHE A 15 12.99 12.51 -40.52
CA PHE A 15 13.73 12.24 -39.28
C PHE A 15 13.77 13.53 -38.46
N CYS A 16 12.81 13.71 -37.54
CA CYS A 16 12.96 14.67 -36.46
C CYS A 16 13.83 14.05 -35.37
N ALA A 17 15.07 14.51 -35.28
CA ALA A 17 15.95 14.24 -34.15
C ALA A 17 15.35 14.87 -32.88
N ALA A 18 14.69 14.06 -32.06
CA ALA A 18 14.30 14.47 -30.72
C ALA A 18 15.51 14.32 -29.80
N SER A 19 16.08 15.46 -29.40
CA SER A 19 17.04 15.58 -28.31
C SER A 19 16.46 14.95 -27.05
N ALA A 20 17.03 13.83 -26.62
CA ALA A 20 16.71 13.20 -25.35
C ALA A 20 17.19 14.10 -24.19
N GLN A 21 16.27 14.87 -23.62
CA GLN A 21 16.53 15.62 -22.41
C GLN A 21 16.48 14.64 -21.24
N THR A 22 17.65 14.28 -20.70
CA THR A 22 17.76 13.44 -19.50
C THR A 22 17.20 14.23 -18.32
N ILE A 23 15.93 14.02 -18.01
CA ILE A 23 15.32 14.55 -16.79
C ILE A 23 15.86 13.69 -15.65
N ASN A 24 16.82 14.23 -14.90
CA ASN A 24 17.14 13.73 -13.57
C ASN A 24 15.92 13.98 -12.68
N SER A 25 14.98 13.03 -12.68
CA SER A 25 13.93 12.98 -11.66
C SER A 25 14.57 12.57 -10.35
N THR A 26 15.14 13.55 -9.66
CA THR A 26 15.38 13.47 -8.22
C THR A 26 14.00 13.30 -7.60
N ALA A 27 13.61 12.05 -7.31
CA ALA A 27 12.43 11.76 -6.53
C ALA A 27 12.64 12.39 -5.15
N THR A 28 12.15 13.61 -4.96
CA THR A 28 12.09 14.26 -3.66
C THR A 28 11.20 13.39 -2.80
N THR A 29 11.83 12.51 -2.01
CA THR A 29 11.13 11.75 -0.99
C THR A 29 10.75 12.77 0.08
N THR A 30 9.52 13.28 0.00
CA THR A 30 8.94 14.10 1.07
C THR A 30 8.77 13.19 2.27
N ALA A 31 9.83 13.03 3.06
CA ALA A 31 9.75 12.44 4.37
C ALA A 31 8.91 13.40 5.22
N THR A 32 7.62 13.14 5.33
CA THR A 32 6.72 13.88 6.21
C THR A 32 7.26 13.74 7.62
N THR A 33 7.90 14.78 8.13
CA THR A 33 8.41 14.84 9.50
C THR A 33 7.21 14.69 10.43
N ARG A 34 7.03 13.51 11.03
CA ARG A 34 5.93 13.21 11.94
C ARG A 34 5.94 14.22 13.08
N THR A 35 4.90 15.04 13.18
CA THR A 35 4.71 15.95 14.33
C THR A 35 4.45 15.12 15.58
N LYS A 36 5.02 15.55 16.72
CA LYS A 36 5.05 14.85 18.03
C LYS A 36 3.66 14.50 18.62
N THR A 37 2.58 14.87 17.95
CA THR A 37 1.18 14.72 18.36
C THR A 37 0.37 13.74 17.51
N MET A 38 0.89 13.21 16.40
CA MET A 38 0.15 12.22 15.60
C MET A 38 0.27 10.83 16.22
N SER A 39 -0.85 10.27 16.70
CA SER A 39 -0.93 8.91 17.19
C SER A 39 -1.50 7.96 16.13
N TYR A 40 -1.16 6.68 16.22
CA TYR A 40 -1.80 5.67 15.39
C TYR A 40 -3.15 5.26 15.99
N LYS A 41 -4.06 4.83 15.13
CA LYS A 41 -5.37 4.27 15.48
C LYS A 41 -5.50 2.89 14.88
N LEU A 42 -6.15 1.97 15.61
CA LEU A 42 -6.60 0.69 15.10
C LEU A 42 -8.11 0.78 14.86
N THR A 43 -8.56 0.51 13.64
CA THR A 43 -9.98 0.59 13.25
C THR A 43 -10.43 -0.73 12.64
N PHE A 44 -11.48 -1.30 13.20
CA PHE A 44 -12.04 -2.58 12.76
C PHE A 44 -13.04 -2.40 11.60
N PHE A 45 -13.04 -3.31 10.63
CA PHE A 45 -13.98 -3.24 9.49
C PHE A 45 -15.40 -3.67 9.87
N ASP A 46 -15.54 -4.63 10.77
CA ASP A 46 -16.83 -5.25 11.14
C ASP A 46 -17.75 -4.30 11.94
N SER A 47 -17.15 -3.49 12.79
CA SER A 47 -17.82 -2.71 13.83
C SER A 47 -17.54 -1.22 13.73
N GLN A 48 -16.58 -0.82 12.88
CA GLN A 48 -16.03 0.53 12.81
C GLN A 48 -15.50 1.07 14.15
N LYS A 49 -15.35 0.18 15.15
CA LYS A 49 -14.76 0.53 16.43
C LYS A 49 -13.34 0.98 16.19
N THR A 50 -12.95 2.06 16.86
CA THR A 50 -11.61 2.62 16.77
C THR A 50 -10.97 2.65 18.15
N ILE A 51 -9.75 2.13 18.24
CA ILE A 51 -8.88 2.20 19.42
C ILE A 51 -7.82 3.26 19.15
N PRO A 52 -7.87 4.43 19.81
CA PRO A 52 -6.81 5.42 19.71
C PRO A 52 -5.55 4.93 20.46
N SER A 53 -4.38 5.15 19.87
CA SER A 53 -3.08 4.79 20.46
C SER A 53 -2.99 3.32 20.92
N PRO A 54 -3.33 2.34 20.06
CA PRO A 54 -3.48 0.94 20.46
C PRO A 54 -2.18 0.37 21.01
N THR A 55 -2.24 -0.44 22.06
CA THR A 55 -1.10 -1.18 22.61
C THR A 55 -0.79 -2.42 21.76
N GLU A 56 0.35 -3.08 22.00
CA GLU A 56 0.60 -4.40 21.40
C GLU A 56 -0.49 -5.41 21.82
N ALA A 57 -0.94 -5.35 23.07
CA ALA A 57 -2.01 -6.23 23.56
C ALA A 57 -3.33 -6.01 22.82
N ASP A 58 -3.68 -4.76 22.51
CA ASP A 58 -4.87 -4.45 21.69
C ASP A 58 -4.74 -5.03 20.27
N ILE A 59 -3.56 -4.89 19.65
CA ILE A 59 -3.26 -5.46 18.33
C ILE A 59 -3.33 -6.99 18.37
N ARG A 60 -2.74 -7.62 19.39
CA ARG A 60 -2.77 -9.08 19.59
C ARG A 60 -4.18 -9.60 19.79
N ALA A 61 -4.99 -8.91 20.59
CA ALA A 61 -6.39 -9.23 20.76
C ALA A 61 -7.14 -9.12 19.43
N ALA A 62 -6.91 -8.07 18.63
CA ALA A 62 -7.53 -7.90 17.31
C ALA A 62 -7.16 -9.04 16.34
N VAL A 63 -5.87 -9.36 16.20
CA VAL A 63 -5.41 -10.46 15.34
C VAL A 63 -6.01 -11.80 15.79
N THR A 64 -6.00 -12.07 17.09
CA THR A 64 -6.53 -13.33 17.64
C THR A 64 -8.04 -13.45 17.44
N LEU A 65 -8.77 -12.34 17.62
CA LEU A 65 -10.23 -12.29 17.44
C LEU A 65 -10.63 -12.68 16.01
N HIS A 66 -9.86 -12.23 15.02
CA HIS A 66 -10.17 -12.40 13.60
C HIS A 66 -9.40 -13.56 12.94
N LYS A 67 -8.82 -14.48 13.72
CA LYS A 67 -8.00 -15.58 13.18
C LYS A 67 -8.77 -16.60 12.34
N ASP A 68 -10.11 -16.62 12.43
CA ASP A 68 -10.96 -17.55 11.68
C ASP A 68 -11.82 -16.81 10.63
N ASP A 69 -11.60 -15.50 10.46
CA ASP A 69 -12.30 -14.67 9.48
C ASP A 69 -11.65 -14.79 8.09
N PHE A 70 -12.30 -14.19 7.10
CA PHE A 70 -11.77 -14.09 5.74
C PHE A 70 -11.97 -12.68 5.17
N GLY A 71 -10.88 -12.07 4.70
CA GLY A 71 -10.87 -10.72 4.14
C GLY A 71 -10.35 -9.64 5.11
N PRO A 72 -10.54 -8.35 4.79
CA PRO A 72 -10.05 -7.24 5.61
C PRO A 72 -10.67 -7.21 7.02
N VAL A 73 -9.83 -7.19 8.05
CA VAL A 73 -10.29 -7.29 9.45
C VAL A 73 -10.10 -5.99 10.22
N PHE A 74 -8.95 -5.34 10.07
CA PHE A 74 -8.70 -4.02 10.63
C PHE A 74 -7.63 -3.26 9.84
N ILE A 75 -7.53 -1.96 10.11
CA ILE A 75 -6.43 -1.09 9.67
C ILE A 75 -5.69 -0.51 10.86
N ILE A 76 -4.40 -0.24 10.67
CA ILE A 76 -3.61 0.63 11.54
C ILE A 76 -3.19 1.84 10.71
N GLY A 77 -3.67 3.01 11.09
CA GLY A 77 -3.43 4.28 10.38
C GLY A 77 -2.84 5.34 11.30
N LEU A 78 -2.04 6.25 10.74
CA LEU A 78 -1.57 7.43 11.47
C LEU A 78 -2.64 8.52 11.39
N ASP A 79 -3.05 9.06 12.54
CA ASP A 79 -4.11 10.06 12.61
C ASP A 79 -3.79 11.29 11.76
N GLY A 80 -4.78 11.79 11.03
CA GLY A 80 -4.61 12.91 10.10
C GLY A 80 -3.84 12.58 8.81
N THR A 81 -3.58 11.31 8.52
CA THR A 81 -2.99 10.88 7.23
C THR A 81 -3.85 9.85 6.52
N HIS A 82 -3.66 9.72 5.22
CA HIS A 82 -4.29 8.67 4.41
C HIS A 82 -3.46 7.37 4.35
N GLY A 83 -2.34 7.31 5.09
CA GLY A 83 -1.43 6.17 5.12
C GLY A 83 -1.81 5.14 6.17
N PHE A 84 -2.08 3.91 5.76
CA PHE A 84 -2.39 2.81 6.69
C PHE A 84 -1.92 1.45 6.18
N ILE A 85 -1.63 0.56 7.14
CA ILE A 85 -1.57 -0.88 6.87
C ILE A 85 -2.95 -1.46 7.11
N ARG A 86 -3.46 -2.22 6.14
CA ARG A 86 -4.63 -3.08 6.27
C ARG A 86 -4.15 -4.50 6.54
N VAL A 87 -4.73 -5.12 7.56
CA VAL A 87 -4.53 -6.53 7.87
C VAL A 87 -5.73 -7.31 7.32
N ILE A 88 -5.44 -8.39 6.60
CA ILE A 88 -6.41 -9.25 5.95
C ILE A 88 -6.26 -10.63 6.58
N ALA A 89 -7.35 -11.20 7.08
CA ALA A 89 -7.39 -12.58 7.52
C ALA A 89 -7.54 -13.50 6.30
N GLU A 90 -6.73 -14.54 6.29
CA GLU A 90 -6.64 -15.57 5.27
C GLU A 90 -7.01 -16.92 5.90
N GLN A 91 -7.01 -17.98 5.09
CA GLN A 91 -7.33 -19.33 5.56
C GLN A 91 -6.33 -19.80 6.64
N ASP A 92 -6.79 -20.73 7.48
CA ASP A 92 -5.97 -21.43 8.48
C ASP A 92 -5.28 -20.51 9.50
N SER A 93 -5.94 -19.44 9.93
CA SER A 93 -5.40 -18.47 10.90
C SER A 93 -4.12 -17.77 10.45
N HIS A 94 -4.04 -17.51 9.15
CA HIS A 94 -3.00 -16.69 8.56
C HIS A 94 -3.50 -15.30 8.19
N PHE A 95 -2.55 -14.42 7.90
CA PHE A 95 -2.82 -13.04 7.53
C PHE A 95 -1.97 -12.62 6.34
N SER A 96 -2.46 -11.60 5.63
CA SER A 96 -1.73 -10.85 4.62
C SER A 96 -1.85 -9.34 4.88
N PHE A 97 -1.07 -8.53 4.16
CA PHE A 97 -1.03 -7.09 4.37
C PHE A 97 -1.18 -6.30 3.09
N GLN A 98 -1.83 -5.15 3.20
CA GLN A 98 -1.78 -4.10 2.18
C GLN A 98 -1.31 -2.80 2.81
N TYR A 99 -0.47 -2.06 2.11
CA TYR A 99 -0.10 -0.70 2.49
C TYR A 99 -0.75 0.29 1.51
N THR A 100 -1.55 1.19 2.08
CA THR A 100 -2.31 2.19 1.34
C THR A 100 -1.72 3.58 1.61
N VAL A 101 -1.61 4.38 0.56
CA VAL A 101 -1.28 5.82 0.63
C VAL A 101 -2.34 6.56 -0.19
N ASP A 102 -2.88 7.65 0.37
CA ASP A 102 -3.88 8.50 -0.32
C ASP A 102 -5.10 7.73 -0.85
N GLY A 103 -5.50 6.67 -0.14
CA GLY A 103 -6.65 5.83 -0.48
C GLY A 103 -6.38 4.78 -1.57
N SER A 104 -5.19 4.77 -2.17
CA SER A 104 -4.77 3.76 -3.14
C SER A 104 -3.89 2.70 -2.48
N VAL A 105 -4.17 1.42 -2.74
CA VAL A 105 -3.30 0.32 -2.31
C VAL A 105 -2.04 0.36 -3.18
N VAL A 106 -0.90 0.67 -2.57
CA VAL A 106 0.37 0.83 -3.29
C VAL A 106 1.23 -0.42 -3.14
N TYR A 107 1.13 -1.14 -2.02
CA TYR A 107 1.87 -2.38 -1.81
C TYR A 107 1.00 -3.47 -1.22
N ILE A 108 1.30 -4.71 -1.59
CA ILE A 108 0.73 -5.92 -1.01
C ILE A 108 1.84 -6.85 -0.54
N SER A 109 1.58 -7.67 0.48
CA SER A 109 2.51 -8.74 0.83
C SER A 109 2.54 -9.80 -0.27
N THR A 110 3.73 -10.28 -0.64
CA THR A 110 3.87 -11.39 -1.61
C THR A 110 3.53 -12.74 -1.00
N LYS A 111 3.74 -12.88 0.31
CA LYS A 111 3.30 -14.02 1.11
C LYS A 111 1.88 -13.75 1.62
N GLU A 112 1.02 -14.76 1.54
CA GLU A 112 -0.37 -14.72 2.03
C GLU A 112 -0.52 -15.44 3.38
N THR A 113 0.57 -15.96 3.95
CA THR A 113 0.54 -16.86 5.11
C THR A 113 1.40 -16.37 6.29
N PHE A 114 1.13 -15.17 6.82
CA PHE A 114 1.74 -14.71 8.07
C PHE A 114 1.02 -15.29 9.28
N SER A 115 1.76 -15.81 10.25
CA SER A 115 1.17 -16.33 11.49
C SER A 115 0.58 -15.19 12.34
N ILE A 116 -0.20 -15.54 13.38
CA ILE A 116 -0.68 -14.58 14.38
C ILE A 116 0.47 -13.74 14.95
N GLU A 117 1.59 -14.38 15.33
CA GLU A 117 2.73 -13.66 15.91
C GLU A 117 3.38 -12.71 14.90
N ASP A 118 3.51 -13.12 13.64
CA ASP A 118 4.05 -12.25 12.59
C ASP A 118 3.12 -11.06 12.33
N ALA A 119 1.80 -11.29 12.30
CA ALA A 119 0.79 -10.25 12.16
C ALA A 119 0.87 -9.22 13.28
N VAL A 120 1.01 -9.67 14.53
CA VAL A 120 1.20 -8.77 15.69
C VAL A 120 2.51 -7.99 15.56
N LYS A 121 3.60 -8.65 15.17
CA LYS A 121 4.92 -8.03 15.05
C LYS A 121 4.96 -6.94 13.98
N VAL A 122 4.43 -7.22 12.79
CA VAL A 122 4.35 -6.25 11.67
C VAL A 122 3.49 -5.06 12.06
N SER A 123 2.30 -5.33 12.58
CA SER A 123 1.32 -4.32 13.01
C SER A 123 1.88 -3.40 14.09
N THR A 124 2.57 -3.97 15.08
CA THR A 124 3.20 -3.23 16.18
C THR A 124 4.38 -2.40 15.68
N ALA A 125 5.21 -2.93 14.79
CA ALA A 125 6.31 -2.19 14.18
C ALA A 125 5.80 -0.96 13.40
N TYR A 126 4.70 -1.10 12.64
CA TYR A 126 4.07 0.02 11.93
C TYR A 126 3.49 1.06 12.90
N LYS A 127 2.74 0.61 13.91
CA LYS A 127 2.15 1.46 14.95
C LYS A 127 3.19 2.24 15.77
N ASN A 128 4.38 1.68 15.97
CA ASN A 128 5.49 2.38 16.63
C ASN A 128 6.26 3.29 15.66
N GLY A 129 5.87 3.33 14.38
CA GLY A 129 6.54 4.09 13.35
C GLY A 129 7.95 3.59 13.03
N SER A 130 8.29 2.36 13.43
CA SER A 130 9.59 1.74 13.12
C SER A 130 9.76 1.59 11.61
N ALA A 131 10.99 1.59 11.11
CA ALA A 131 11.24 1.23 9.71
C ALA A 131 11.15 -0.30 9.49
N ASP A 132 11.15 -1.10 10.55
CA ASP A 132 11.28 -2.55 10.47
C ASP A 132 10.05 -3.24 9.89
N TRP A 133 8.85 -2.65 9.97
CA TRP A 133 7.66 -3.24 9.34
C TRP A 133 7.85 -3.45 7.82
N LYS A 134 8.66 -2.63 7.17
CA LYS A 134 9.00 -2.77 5.75
C LYS A 134 9.91 -3.98 5.46
N LYS A 135 10.66 -4.45 6.46
CA LYS A 135 11.59 -5.58 6.36
C LYS A 135 10.97 -6.89 6.84
N LEU A 136 9.89 -6.80 7.62
CA LEU A 136 9.18 -7.96 8.16
C LEU A 136 8.21 -8.59 7.16
N VAL A 137 7.95 -7.91 6.05
CA VAL A 137 7.05 -8.33 4.98
C VAL A 137 7.78 -8.13 3.66
N ASP A 138 7.72 -9.13 2.79
CA ASP A 138 8.14 -8.99 1.41
C ASP A 138 7.03 -8.27 0.63
N TRP A 139 7.29 -7.02 0.23
CA TRP A 139 6.30 -6.16 -0.42
C TRP A 139 6.41 -6.22 -1.95
N LYS A 140 5.26 -6.33 -2.61
CA LYS A 140 5.10 -6.09 -4.04
C LYS A 140 4.37 -4.79 -4.26
N GLU A 141 5.01 -3.88 -4.99
CA GLU A 141 4.38 -2.64 -5.45
C GLU A 141 3.34 -2.93 -6.54
N LEU A 142 2.18 -2.30 -6.43
CA LEU A 142 1.13 -2.30 -7.45
C LEU A 142 1.27 -1.03 -8.28
N LYS A 143 1.60 -1.20 -9.57
CA LYS A 143 1.71 -0.12 -10.55
C LYS A 143 0.35 0.21 -11.16
#